data_AF-A0A2S1XWN1-F1
#
_entry.id   AF-A0A2S1XWN1-F1
#
_cell.length_a   1.000
_cell.length_b   1.000
_cell.length_c   1.000
_cell.angle_alpha   90.00
_cell.angle_beta   90.00
_cell.angle_gamma   90.00
#
_symmetry.space_group_name_H-M   'P 1'
#
loop_
_entity.id
_entity.type
_entity.pdbx_description
1 polymer ?
#
loop_
_entity_poly.entity_id
_entity_poly.type
_entity_poly.pdbx_seq_one_letter_code
_entity_poly.pdbx_strand_id
1 'polypeptide(L)' 'MATIVNTKLGEHRGKKRVWLEGQKLLREGYYPGMKYDLELKDSQVVLRVKEEGKFTISKRERNGRVSPIIDLTVHVNDG' A
#
# COMPACT_ATOMS: atom_id res chain seq x y z
N MET A 1 4.83 -5.01 -18.07
CA MET A 1 4.04 -3.86 -18.55
C MET A 1 3.68 -3.05 -17.33
N ALA A 2 3.88 -1.72 -17.33
CA ALA A 2 3.56 -0.93 -16.14
C ALA A 2 2.05 -0.88 -15.93
N THR A 3 1.56 -1.38 -14.79
CA THR A 3 0.14 -1.27 -14.41
C THR A 3 -0.10 0.09 -13.78
N ILE A 4 -0.85 0.95 -14.47
CA ILE A 4 -1.29 2.22 -13.92
C ILE A 4 -2.52 1.98 -13.04
N VAL A 5 -2.40 2.36 -11.77
CA VAL A 5 -3.51 2.27 -10.82
C VAL A 5 -4.01 3.68 -10.52
N ASN A 6 -5.18 4.01 -11.04
CA ASN A 6 -5.91 5.18 -10.59
C ASN A 6 -6.52 4.88 -9.21
N THR A 7 -5.92 5.43 -8.17
CA THR A 7 -6.47 5.43 -6.82
C THR A 7 -6.76 6.85 -6.37
N LYS A 8 -7.73 7.01 -5.48
CA LYS A 8 -8.09 8.33 -4.93
C LYS A 8 -7.22 8.59 -3.70
N LEU A 9 -6.73 9.82 -3.58
CA LEU A 9 -6.36 10.36 -2.27
C LEU A 9 -7.66 10.45 -1.47
N GLY A 10 -7.76 9.67 -0.41
CA GLY A 10 -8.95 9.56 0.42
C GLY A 10 -8.72 10.10 1.82
N GLU A 11 -9.81 10.27 2.55
CA GLU A 11 -9.79 10.52 3.98
C GLU A 11 -10.50 9.36 4.69
N HIS A 12 -9.94 8.91 5.81
CA HIS A 12 -10.57 7.92 6.67
C HIS A 12 -10.34 8.31 8.13
N ARG A 13 -11.44 8.58 8.86
CA ARG A 13 -11.42 9.01 10.27
C ARG A 13 -10.48 10.21 10.51
N GLY A 14 -10.59 11.24 9.67
CA GLY A 14 -9.78 12.47 9.77
C GLY A 14 -8.34 12.35 9.24
N LYS A 15 -7.92 11.17 8.75
CA LYS A 15 -6.56 10.96 8.22
C LYS A 15 -6.58 10.84 6.71
N LYS A 16 -5.75 11.65 6.05
CA LYS A 16 -5.45 11.53 4.61
C LYS A 16 -4.70 10.23 4.37
N ARG A 17 -5.08 9.50 3.31
CA ARG A 17 -4.44 8.23 2.96
C ARG A 17 -4.41 7.92 1.47
N VAL A 18 -3.44 7.11 1.09
CA VAL A 18 -3.37 6.39 -0.19
C VAL A 18 -3.73 4.93 0.08
N TRP A 19 -4.77 4.43 -0.58
CA TRP A 19 -5.23 3.05 -0.43
C TRP A 19 -5.07 2.26 -1.73
N LEU A 20 -4.38 1.13 -1.68
CA LEU A 20 -4.21 0.21 -2.79
C LEU A 20 -4.65 -1.19 -2.34
N GLU A 21 -5.53 -1.84 -3.10
CA GLU A 21 -6.00 -3.19 -2.78
C GLU A 21 -6.29 -4.04 -4.02
N GLY A 22 -6.42 -5.35 -3.80
CA GLY A 22 -7.11 -6.26 -4.73
C GLY A 22 -6.19 -6.99 -5.71
N GLN A 23 -6.83 -7.62 -6.71
CA GLN A 23 -6.19 -8.55 -7.64
C GLN A 23 -5.08 -7.93 -8.52
N LYS A 24 -5.14 -6.61 -8.76
CA LYS A 24 -4.09 -5.90 -9.50
C LYS A 24 -2.74 -5.96 -8.80
N LEU A 25 -2.71 -5.90 -7.46
CA LEU A 25 -1.47 -6.03 -6.71
C LEU A 25 -0.94 -7.47 -6.78
N LEU A 26 -1.80 -8.48 -6.64
CA LEU A 26 -1.40 -9.89 -6.78
C LEU A 26 -0.83 -10.20 -8.16
N ARG A 27 -1.45 -9.66 -9.23
CA ARG A 27 -1.00 -9.85 -10.62
C ARG A 27 0.42 -9.33 -10.82
N GLU A 28 0.78 -8.24 -10.15
CA GLU A 28 2.12 -7.63 -10.21
C GLU A 28 3.08 -8.21 -9.15
N GLY A 29 2.71 -9.30 -8.47
CA GLY A 29 3.60 -10.01 -7.54
C GLY A 29 3.63 -9.44 -6.12
N TYR A 30 2.68 -8.58 -5.74
CA TYR A 30 2.56 -8.07 -4.38
C TYR A 30 1.62 -8.96 -3.56
N TYR A 31 2.21 -9.81 -2.71
CA TYR A 31 1.48 -10.75 -1.88
C TYR A 31 1.38 -10.30 -0.42
N PRO A 32 0.30 -10.66 0.31
CA PRO A 32 0.24 -10.42 1.74
C PRO A 32 1.43 -11.03 2.49
N GLY A 33 1.93 -10.33 3.50
CA GLY A 33 3.09 -10.73 4.29
C GLY A 33 4.44 -10.30 3.72
N MET A 34 4.51 -9.91 2.44
CA MET A 34 5.72 -9.28 1.90
C MET A 34 6.03 -7.99 2.63
N LYS A 35 7.32 -7.72 2.82
CA LYS A 35 7.80 -6.49 3.42
C LYS A 35 8.22 -5.48 2.37
N TYR A 36 8.12 -4.20 2.70
CA TYR A 36 8.51 -3.12 1.83
C TYR A 36 8.99 -1.89 2.62
N ASP A 37 9.80 -1.07 1.96
CA ASP A 37 10.17 0.26 2.41
C ASP A 37 9.49 1.34 1.57
N LEU A 38 9.44 2.54 2.14
CA LEU A 38 8.93 3.74 1.48
C LEU A 38 10.08 4.72 1.30
N GLU A 39 10.30 5.13 0.06
CA GLU A 39 11.30 6.11 -0.34
C GLU A 39 10.59 7.33 -0.92
N LEU A 40 11.01 8.53 -0.52
CA LEU A 40 10.63 9.76 -1.21
C LEU A 40 11.68 10.03 -2.28
N LYS A 41 11.24 10.14 -3.54
CA LYS A 41 12.11 10.47 -4.66
C LYS A 41 11.44 11.56 -5.48
N ASP A 42 12.07 12.72 -5.56
CA ASP A 42 11.51 13.90 -6.23
C ASP A 42 10.11 14.23 -5.69
N SER A 43 9.10 14.22 -6.57
CA SER A 43 7.68 14.41 -6.20
C SER A 43 6.90 13.09 -6.12
N GLN A 44 7.59 11.96 -5.90
CA GLN A 44 7.02 10.63 -5.87
C GLN A 44 7.27 9.92 -4.54
N VAL A 45 6.29 9.11 -4.14
CA VAL A 45 6.43 8.10 -3.10
C VAL A 45 6.66 6.77 -3.78
N VAL A 46 7.81 6.14 -3.53
CA VAL A 46 8.20 4.85 -4.11
C VAL A 46 8.09 3.77 -3.05
N LEU A 47 7.28 2.75 -3.32
CA LEU A 47 7.12 1.55 -2.50
C LEU A 47 8.02 0.45 -3.06
N ARG A 48 8.99 -0.02 -2.28
CA ARG A 48 9.95 -1.03 -2.73
C ARG A 48 9.90 -2.27 -1.85
N VAL A 49 9.53 -3.40 -2.44
CA VAL A 49 9.55 -4.70 -1.74
C VAL A 49 10.99 -5.03 -1.36
N LYS A 50 11.18 -5.45 -0.10
CA LYS A 50 12.48 -5.74 0.50
C LYS A 50 12.30 -6.75 1.62
N GLU A 51 13.19 -7.73 1.72
CA GLU A 51 13.10 -8.81 2.72
C GLU A 51 12.99 -8.29 4.16
N GLU A 52 13.75 -7.25 4.48
CA GLU A 52 13.77 -6.58 5.79
C GLU A 52 13.08 -5.20 5.75
N GLY A 53 12.07 -5.04 4.90
CA GLY A 53 11.32 -3.78 4.82
C GLY A 53 10.62 -3.42 6.13
N LYS A 54 10.49 -2.11 6.40
CA LYS A 54 9.84 -1.58 7.60
C LYS A 54 8.35 -1.88 7.67
N PHE A 55 7.68 -1.94 6.53
CA PHE A 55 6.23 -2.12 6.43
C PHE A 55 5.88 -3.49 5.88
N THR A 56 4.65 -3.94 6.12
CA THR A 56 4.15 -5.24 5.65
C THR A 56 2.90 -5.03 4.81
N ILE A 57 2.80 -5.75 3.69
CA ILE A 57 1.58 -5.80 2.88
C ILE A 57 0.52 -6.57 3.67
N SER A 58 -0.57 -5.88 4.03
CA SER A 58 -1.67 -6.46 4.79
C SER A 58 -2.54 -7.37 3.93
N LYS A 59 -3.36 -8.20 4.57
CA LYS A 59 -4.43 -8.97 3.92
C LYS A 59 -5.81 -8.45 4.30
N ARG A 60 -6.75 -8.57 3.37
CA ARG A 60 -8.19 -8.56 3.64
C ARG A 60 -8.82 -9.81 3.08
N GLU A 61 -9.65 -10.43 3.88
CA GLU A 61 -10.44 -11.58 3.50
C GLU A 61 -11.91 -11.18 3.40
N ARG A 62 -12.55 -11.48 2.26
CA ARG A 62 -13.98 -11.24 2.05
C ARG A 62 -14.52 -12.32 1.13
N ASN A 63 -15.61 -12.97 1.53
CA ASN A 63 -16.26 -14.05 0.77
C ASN A 63 -15.27 -15.16 0.36
N GLY A 64 -14.40 -15.57 1.29
CA GLY A 64 -13.36 -16.59 1.04
C GLY A 64 -12.23 -16.16 0.10
N ARG A 65 -12.19 -14.89 -0.33
CA ARG A 65 -11.10 -14.34 -1.16
C ARG A 65 -10.15 -13.50 -0.31
N VAL A 66 -8.87 -13.85 -0.36
CA VAL A 66 -7.78 -13.05 0.22
C VAL A 66 -7.29 -12.06 -0.82
N SER A 67 -7.09 -10.81 -0.42
CA SER A 67 -6.53 -9.76 -1.26
C SER A 67 -5.51 -8.92 -0.49
N PRO A 68 -4.40 -8.51 -1.14
CA PRO A 68 -3.41 -7.64 -0.54
C PRO A 68 -3.96 -6.22 -0.36
N ILE A 69 -3.46 -5.55 0.67
CA ILE A 69 -3.73 -4.14 0.98
C ILE A 69 -2.41 -3.45 1.30
N ILE A 70 -2.24 -2.27 0.71
CA ILE A 70 -1.26 -1.27 1.10
C ILE A 70 -2.04 0.00 1.49
N ASP A 71 -1.93 0.38 2.76
CA ASP A 71 -2.54 1.59 3.32
C ASP A 71 -1.44 2.54 3.79
N LEU A 72 -1.27 3.67 3.10
CA LEU A 72 -0.35 4.72 3.49
C LEU A 72 -1.17 5.85 4.10
N THR A 73 -1.08 5.99 5.42
CA THR A 73 -1.77 7.05 6.15
C THR A 73 -0.79 8.11 6.62
N VAL A 74 -1.20 9.38 6.57
CA VAL A 74 -0.44 10.44 7.24
C VAL A 74 -0.55 10.27 8.75
N HIS A 75 0.59 10.22 9.42
CA HIS A 75 0.67 10.43 10.86
C HIS A 75 1.12 11.87 11.08
N VAL A 76 0.22 12.70 11.61
CA VAL A 76 0.60 14.04 12.07
C VAL A 76 1.19 13.84 13.47
N ASN A 77 2.48 14.15 13.63
CA ASN A 77 3.05 14.31 14.95
C ASN A 77 2.62 15.69 15.43
N ASP A 78 1.60 15.73 16.28
CA ASP A 78 1.26 16.93 17.05
C ASP A 78 2.36 17.07 18.10
N GLY A 79 3.30 17.98 17.83
CA GLY A 79 4.39 18.33 18.76
C GLY A 79 3.88 18.97 20.03
#